data_AF-H2JC01-F1
#
_entry.id   AF-H2JC01-F1
#
_cell.length_a   1.000
_cell.length_b   1.000
_cell.length_c   1.000
_cell.angle_alpha   90.00
_cell.angle_beta   90.00
_cell.angle_gamma   90.00
#
_symmetry.space_group_name_H-M   'P 1'
#
loop_
_entity.id
_entity.type
_entity.pdbx_description
1 polymer ?
#
loop_
_entity_poly.entity_id
_entity_poly.type
_entity_poly.pdbx_seq_one_letter_code
_entity_poly.pdbx_strand_id
1 'polypeptide(L)' 'MMKSINSKVLFCVGIILLICFFGGLAYLRYDYYTNTLPSYASTPLSVYNIIHGVIFLPPSILCFIMSLILRTKPKK' A
#
# COMPACT_ATOMS: atom_id res chain seq x y z
N MET A 1 21.43 -12.71 -12.49
CA MET A 1 21.66 -11.82 -11.33
C MET A 1 20.62 -10.69 -11.24
N MET A 2 20.43 -9.91 -12.31
CA MET A 2 19.49 -8.77 -12.34
C MET A 2 18.01 -9.12 -12.02
N LYS A 3 17.49 -10.25 -12.52
CA LYS A 3 16.12 -10.73 -12.21
C LYS A 3 15.88 -10.96 -10.70
N SER A 4 16.91 -11.43 -9.99
CA SER A 4 16.83 -11.67 -8.54
C SER A 4 16.90 -10.37 -7.74
N ILE A 5 17.74 -9.43 -8.17
CA ILE A 5 17.82 -8.08 -7.58
C ILE A 5 16.46 -7.36 -7.76
N ASN A 6 15.90 -7.38 -8.98
CA ASN A 6 14.61 -6.76 -9.27
C ASN A 6 13.47 -7.38 -8.45
N SER A 7 13.44 -8.70 -8.29
CA SER A 7 12.45 -9.37 -7.43
C SER A 7 12.55 -8.92 -5.97
N LYS A 8 13.77 -8.80 -5.43
CA LYS A 8 13.99 -8.31 -4.05
C LYS A 8 13.54 -6.86 -3.88
N VAL A 9 13.88 -5.99 -4.85
CA VAL A 9 13.47 -4.58 -4.83
C VAL A 9 11.94 -4.46 -4.87
N LEU A 10 11.27 -5.16 -5.79
CA LEU A 10 9.80 -5.19 -5.87
C LEU A 10 9.17 -5.70 -4.57
N PHE A 11 9.76 -6.70 -3.93
CA PHE A 11 9.28 -7.19 -2.64
C PHE A 11 9.38 -6.12 -1.55
N CYS A 12 10.54 -5.47 -1.43
CA CYS A 12 10.74 -4.40 -0.46
C CYS A 12 9.80 -3.21 -0.71
N VAL A 13 9.62 -2.79 -1.96
CA VAL A 13 8.67 -1.73 -2.33
C VAL A 13 7.25 -2.13 -1.94
N GLY A 14 6.84 -3.39 -2.21
CA GLY A 14 5.54 -3.91 -1.79
C GLY A 14 5.32 -3.83 -0.28
N ILE A 15 6.33 -4.17 0.53
CA ILE A 15 6.29 -4.06 2.00
C ILE A 15 6.17 -2.61 2.44
N ILE A 16 6.96 -1.69 1.87
CA ILE A 16 6.88 -0.26 2.19
C ILE A 16 5.47 0.27 1.90
N LEU A 17 4.92 -0.03 0.72
CA LEU A 17 3.57 0.37 0.35
C LEU A 17 2.50 -0.21 1.30
N LEU A 18 2.70 -1.45 1.78
CA LEU A 18 1.80 -2.10 2.72
C LEU A 18 1.85 -1.42 4.11
N ILE A 19 3.04 -1.02 4.56
CA ILE A 19 3.20 -0.22 5.78
C ILE A 19 2.52 1.14 5.62
N CYS A 20 2.70 1.82 4.48
CA CYS A 20 1.99 3.08 4.19
C CYS A 20 0.48 2.90 4.17
N PHE A 21 -0.02 1.78 3.64
CA PHE A 21 -1.45 1.44 3.66
C PHE A 21 -1.96 1.34 5.11
N PHE A 22 -1.41 0.43 5.91
CA PHE A 22 -1.89 0.23 7.29
C PHE A 22 -1.63 1.42 8.21
N GLY A 23 -0.44 2.03 8.11
CA GLY A 23 -0.07 3.21 8.88
C GLY A 23 -0.96 4.40 8.55
N GLY A 24 -1.27 4.62 7.27
CA GLY A 24 -2.18 5.70 6.86
C GLY A 24 -3.64 5.44 7.25
N LEU A 25 -4.11 4.19 7.29
CA LEU A 25 -5.44 3.88 7.84
C LEU A 25 -5.52 4.20 9.34
N ALA A 26 -4.49 3.84 10.10
CA ALA A 26 -4.42 4.16 11.52
C ALA A 26 -4.35 5.67 11.75
N TYR A 27 -3.55 6.38 10.95
CA TYR A 27 -3.45 7.83 10.98
C TYR A 27 -4.79 8.49 10.65
N LEU A 28 -5.41 8.15 9.52
CA LEU A 28 -6.70 8.71 9.10
C LEU A 28 -7.78 8.48 10.15
N ARG A 29 -7.84 7.28 10.74
CA ARG A 29 -8.79 7.01 11.81
C ARG A 29 -8.50 7.84 13.05
N TYR A 30 -7.25 7.89 13.49
CA TYR A 30 -6.87 8.69 14.65
C TYR A 30 -7.23 10.16 14.42
N ASP A 31 -6.70 10.75 13.35
CA ASP A 31 -6.89 12.15 12.97
C ASP A 31 -8.37 12.54 12.84
N TYR A 32 -9.19 11.70 12.19
CA TYR A 32 -10.62 11.95 12.02
C TYR A 32 -11.42 12.00 13.33
N TYR A 33 -11.00 11.26 14.36
CA TYR A 33 -11.73 11.17 15.63
C TYR A 33 -11.12 11.98 16.78
N THR A 34 -9.81 12.28 16.73
CA THR A 34 -9.10 13.00 17.81
C THR A 34 -8.88 14.47 17.50
N ASN A 35 -8.65 14.82 16.23
CA ASN A 35 -8.52 16.21 15.84
C ASN A 35 -9.91 16.76 15.51
N THR A 36 -10.45 17.56 16.44
CA THR A 36 -11.70 18.34 16.36
C THR A 36 -11.61 19.46 15.31
N LEU A 37 -11.09 19.17 14.12
CA LEU A 37 -10.95 20.13 13.03
C LEU A 37 -12.09 19.97 12.01
N PRO A 38 -12.62 21.08 11.48
CA PRO A 38 -13.60 21.07 10.39
C PRO A 38 -13.05 20.54 9.05
N SER A 39 -11.77 20.13 8.97
CA SER A 39 -11.12 19.63 7.75
C SER A 39 -11.81 18.42 7.12
N TYR A 40 -12.48 17.61 7.93
CA TYR A 40 -13.22 16.44 7.48
C TYR A 40 -14.75 16.68 7.40
N ALA A 41 -15.23 17.87 7.74
CA ALA A 41 -16.65 18.15 8.05
C ALA A 41 -17.62 17.90 6.88
N SER A 42 -17.15 17.84 5.64
CA SER A 42 -17.98 17.58 4.46
C SER A 42 -17.78 16.19 3.83
N THR A 43 -16.75 15.44 4.23
CA THR A 43 -16.37 14.21 3.54
C THR A 43 -16.25 13.04 4.53
N PRO A 44 -17.04 11.97 4.36
CA PRO A 44 -17.01 10.81 5.25
C PRO A 44 -15.63 10.13 5.29
N LEU A 45 -15.25 9.61 6.47
CA LEU A 45 -14.02 8.79 6.66
C LEU A 45 -13.90 7.65 5.63
N SER A 46 -15.02 7.07 5.19
CA SER A 46 -15.06 6.03 4.17
C SER A 46 -14.44 6.48 2.84
N VAL A 47 -14.63 7.73 2.44
CA VAL A 47 -14.07 8.29 1.19
C VAL A 47 -12.55 8.38 1.28
N TYR A 48 -12.02 8.87 2.40
CA TYR A 48 -10.57 8.91 2.62
C TYR A 48 -9.95 7.52 2.68
N ASN A 49 -10.63 6.57 3.33
CA ASN A 49 -10.18 5.18 3.36
C ASN A 49 -10.15 4.55 1.94
N ILE A 50 -11.12 4.88 1.09
CA ILE A 50 -11.16 4.41 -0.30
C ILE A 50 -9.98 5.02 -1.08
N ILE A 51 -9.80 6.34 -1.04
CA ILE A 51 -8.71 7.02 -1.76
C ILE A 51 -7.36 6.47 -1.30
N HIS A 52 -7.14 6.40 0.00
CA HIS A 52 -5.91 5.85 0.60
C HIS A 52 -5.71 4.39 0.20
N GLY A 53 -6.77 3.58 0.25
CA GLY A 53 -6.71 2.19 -0.16
C GLY A 53 -6.32 2.01 -1.62
N VAL A 54 -6.91 2.78 -2.54
CA VAL A 54 -6.60 2.72 -3.98
C VAL A 54 -5.16 3.13 -4.28
N ILE A 55 -4.60 4.09 -3.53
CA ILE A 55 -3.23 4.58 -3.74
C ILE A 55 -2.18 3.56 -3.29
N PHE A 56 -2.42 2.83 -2.20
CA PHE A 56 -1.37 1.99 -1.60
C PHE A 56 -1.59 0.48 -1.78
N LEU A 57 -2.82 -0.02 -1.71
CA LEU A 57 -3.09 -1.46 -1.69
C LEU A 57 -2.91 -2.12 -3.08
N PRO A 58 -3.53 -1.65 -4.18
CA PRO A 58 -3.30 -2.22 -5.50
C PRO A 58 -1.82 -2.17 -5.93
N PRO A 59 -1.08 -1.06 -5.77
CA PRO A 59 0.35 -1.04 -6.12
C PRO A 59 1.20 -2.00 -5.28
N SER A 60 0.89 -2.15 -3.98
CA SER A 60 1.55 -3.13 -3.11
C SER A 60 1.33 -4.56 -3.63
N ILE A 61 0.08 -4.93 -3.92
CA ILE A 61 -0.28 -6.25 -4.46
C ILE A 61 0.45 -6.51 -5.80
N LEU A 62 0.46 -5.53 -6.71
CA LEU A 62 1.16 -5.65 -7.99
C LEU A 62 2.66 -5.88 -7.80
N CYS A 63 3.29 -5.16 -6.86
CA CYS A 63 4.71 -5.35 -6.54
C CYS A 63 4.99 -6.78 -6.05
N PHE A 64 4.12 -7.35 -5.20
CA PHE A 64 4.26 -8.73 -4.73
C PHE A 64 4.06 -9.76 -5.84
N ILE A 65 3.02 -9.60 -6.68
CA ILE A 65 2.77 -10.48 -7.82
C ILE A 65 3.99 -10.48 -8.77
N MET A 66 4.49 -9.31 -9.13
CA MET A 66 5.66 -9.19 -10.00
C MET A 66 6.92 -9.77 -9.34
N SER A 67 7.12 -9.55 -8.04
CA SER A 67 8.22 -10.18 -7.30
C SER A 67 8.15 -11.70 -7.34
N LEU A 68 6.96 -12.29 -7.21
CA LEU A 68 6.70 -13.73 -7.27
C LEU A 68 6.99 -14.29 -8.66
N ILE A 69 6.45 -13.65 -9.71
CA ILE A 69 6.67 -14.02 -11.12
C ILE A 69 8.16 -13.96 -11.48
N LEU A 70 8.89 -12.99 -10.95
CA LEU A 70 10.32 -12.87 -11.20
C LEU A 70 11.14 -13.95 -10.47
N ARG A 71 10.61 -14.50 -9.37
CA ARG A 71 11.22 -15.59 -8.59
C ARG A 71 10.95 -16.97 -9.16
N THR A 72 9.82 -17.18 -9.85
CA THR A 72 9.56 -18.45 -10.53
C THR A 72 10.58 -18.68 -11.64
N LYS A 73 11.28 -19.82 -11.57
CA LYS A 73 12.06 -20.34 -12.70
C LYS A 73 11.05 -20.90 -13.70
N PRO A 74 11.24 -20.68 -15.02
CA PRO A 74 10.42 -21.39 -16.01
C PRO A 74 10.60 -22.90 -15.76
N LYS A 75 9.49 -23.63 -15.62
CA LYS A 75 9.53 -25.09 -15.72
C LYS A 75 10.06 -25.41 -17.12
N LYS A 76 11.21 -26.07 -17.18
CA LYS A 76 11.64 -26.78 -18.39
C LYS A 76 10.65 -27.90 -18.68
#